data_AF-J0CW76-F1
#
_entry.id   AF-J0CW76-F1
#
_cell.length_a   1.000
_cell.length_b   1.000
_cell.length_c   1.000
_cell.angle_alpha   90.00
_cell.angle_beta   90.00
_cell.angle_gamma   90.00
#
_symmetry.space_group_name_H-M   'P 1'
#
loop_
_entity.id
_entity.type
_entity.pdbx_description
1 polymer ?
#
loop_
_entity_poly.entity_id
_entity_poly.type
_entity_poly.pdbx_seq_one_letter_code
_entity_poly.pdbx_strand_id
1 'polypeptide(L)'
;MSSEKELLLAAMGVASGLVPPQTPVACPGCVIVYSDQVAKDSTTAALLQTKCHAFWDALVRFLTYDWSRDQRASVSNTFRRVHLGCQGCNPSRRTLEQCGITSAVFDVVFHALSSCLAAALIPEPFDSKLGRWPTTPEQLFPGGPQRTMGALLALLESGGPAEIVILKLVHDARPLAFPVLLTSENRARLIKTIVSRVSRTVAAIDADIAKLRQPVLPAVRDAIARRHIKPCLPSVLMLSMFAFGPETKQLDKVLLFYQREHELFAPLHQVASQFEQPEKTHEHLTHFTGYLWHAMSSPHRGEVGCPEVPTYAIGMQEEQDATMRDPYHALQHYLLLQAGRGDWFASSHMTGVLTCVPLSRTHFDACTWVVRGATRPDELWSSAESPALPSMSCSMLCHPVWLRLSTFHEPSVSAASLGAGRRRPSSSSLADRSARWAH
;
A
#
# COMPACT_ATOMS: atom_id res chain seq x y z
N MET A 1 23.35 9.18 -20.61
CA MET A 1 23.26 8.91 -19.16
C MET A 1 23.93 10.05 -18.44
N SER A 2 23.29 10.63 -17.43
CA SER A 2 23.93 11.64 -16.58
C SER A 2 25.12 11.02 -15.85
N SER A 3 26.18 11.78 -15.66
CA SER A 3 27.32 11.34 -14.84
C SER A 3 26.90 11.17 -13.37
N GLU A 4 27.61 10.31 -12.64
CA GLU A 4 27.34 10.09 -11.21
C GLU A 4 27.34 11.41 -10.41
N LYS A 5 28.33 12.27 -10.69
CA LYS A 5 28.46 13.60 -10.07
C LYS A 5 27.24 14.49 -10.33
N GLU A 6 26.72 14.50 -11.55
CA GLU A 6 25.51 15.28 -11.89
C GLU A 6 24.28 14.75 -11.15
N LEU A 7 24.13 13.42 -11.03
CA LEU A 7 23.03 12.79 -10.30
C LEU A 7 23.06 13.17 -8.81
N LEU A 8 24.24 13.13 -8.19
CA LEU A 8 24.41 13.50 -6.78
C LEU A 8 24.16 15.00 -6.53
N LEU A 9 24.65 15.87 -7.41
CA LEU A 9 24.39 17.31 -7.32
C LEU A 9 22.89 17.63 -7.48
N ALA A 10 22.21 16.96 -8.41
CA ALA A 10 20.77 17.09 -8.57
C ALA A 10 20.00 16.59 -7.33
N ALA A 11 20.40 15.44 -6.76
CA ALA A 11 19.82 14.92 -5.52
C ALA A 11 19.94 15.92 -4.38
N MET A 12 21.13 16.48 -4.18
CA MET A 12 21.40 17.47 -3.14
C MET A 12 20.61 18.77 -3.36
N GLY A 13 20.46 19.23 -4.60
CA GLY A 13 19.65 20.40 -4.93
C GLY A 13 18.16 20.19 -4.68
N VAL A 14 17.62 18.99 -4.96
CA VAL A 14 16.25 18.64 -4.59
C VAL A 14 16.12 18.56 -3.07
N ALA A 15 17.07 17.90 -2.39
CA ALA A 15 17.06 17.73 -0.94
C ALA A 15 17.06 19.08 -0.20
N SER A 16 17.98 19.98 -0.54
CA SER A 16 18.06 21.31 0.06
C SER A 16 16.82 22.13 -0.25
N GLY A 17 16.27 22.02 -1.47
CA GLY A 17 15.08 22.74 -1.85
C GLY A 17 13.78 22.22 -1.21
N LEU A 18 13.77 21.02 -0.64
CA LEU A 18 12.63 20.50 0.14
C LEU A 18 12.70 20.86 1.62
N VAL A 19 13.82 21.44 2.10
CA VAL A 19 14.03 21.78 3.50
C VAL A 19 14.02 23.31 3.69
N PRO A 20 13.16 23.86 4.57
CA PRO A 20 12.16 23.18 5.39
C PRO A 20 10.88 22.83 4.58
N PRO A 21 10.13 21.76 4.96
CA PRO A 21 9.00 21.27 4.16
C PRO A 21 7.94 22.31 3.83
N GLN A 22 7.66 23.24 4.75
CA GLN A 22 6.57 24.21 4.66
C GLN A 22 6.85 25.37 3.69
N THR A 23 8.12 25.60 3.38
CA THR A 23 8.55 26.66 2.45
C THR A 23 9.55 26.10 1.45
N PRO A 24 9.15 25.13 0.61
CA PRO A 24 10.07 24.48 -0.29
C PRO A 24 10.48 25.47 -1.39
N VAL A 25 11.78 25.49 -1.69
CA VAL A 25 12.38 26.29 -2.76
C VAL A 25 12.76 25.44 -3.98
N ALA A 26 12.57 24.12 -3.92
CA ALA A 26 12.73 23.23 -5.07
C ALA A 26 11.64 23.49 -6.12
N CYS A 27 12.04 23.61 -7.39
CA CYS A 27 11.09 23.72 -8.49
C CYS A 27 10.29 22.43 -8.64
N PRO A 28 8.94 22.46 -8.61
CA PRO A 28 8.11 21.25 -8.65
C PRO A 28 8.35 20.42 -9.92
N GLY A 29 8.51 21.07 -11.08
CA GLY A 29 8.79 20.36 -12.34
C GLY A 29 10.12 19.62 -12.31
N CYS A 30 11.14 20.21 -11.68
CA CYS A 30 12.46 19.57 -11.59
C CYS A 30 12.45 18.45 -10.54
N VAL A 31 11.69 18.59 -9.45
CA VAL A 31 11.42 17.49 -8.50
C VAL A 31 10.72 16.33 -9.20
N ILE A 32 9.63 16.60 -9.94
CA ILE A 32 8.85 15.57 -10.64
C ILE A 32 9.74 14.78 -11.62
N VAL A 33 10.49 15.47 -12.48
CA VAL A 33 11.37 14.82 -13.47
C VAL A 33 12.46 13.99 -12.79
N TYR A 34 13.09 14.54 -11.75
CA TYR A 34 14.15 13.84 -11.03
C TYR A 34 13.61 12.60 -10.28
N SER A 35 12.51 12.76 -9.56
CA SER A 35 11.85 11.66 -8.84
C SER A 35 11.37 10.56 -9.76
N ASP A 36 10.83 10.89 -10.94
CA ASP A 36 10.44 9.91 -11.96
C ASP A 36 11.66 9.15 -12.51
N GLN A 37 12.77 9.86 -12.75
CA GLN A 37 14.03 9.22 -13.16
C GLN A 37 14.52 8.22 -12.09
N VAL A 38 14.56 8.62 -10.82
CA VAL A 38 14.99 7.76 -9.71
C VAL A 38 14.03 6.56 -9.54
N ALA A 39 12.72 6.78 -9.67
CA ALA A 39 11.72 5.72 -9.53
C ALA A 39 11.83 4.65 -10.63
N LYS A 40 12.25 5.03 -11.84
CA LYS A 40 12.39 4.12 -12.99
C LYS A 40 13.74 3.41 -13.06
N ASP A 41 14.78 3.96 -12.42
CA ASP A 41 16.14 3.43 -12.47
C ASP A 41 16.61 2.97 -11.08
N SER A 42 16.48 1.67 -10.83
CA SER A 42 16.91 1.04 -9.58
C SER A 42 18.41 1.19 -9.31
N THR A 43 19.25 1.36 -10.35
CA THR A 43 20.68 1.59 -10.17
C THR A 43 20.96 2.99 -9.64
N THR A 44 20.22 4.00 -10.13
CA THR A 44 20.26 5.36 -9.58
C THR A 44 19.73 5.37 -8.14
N ALA A 45 18.62 4.70 -7.84
CA ALA A 45 18.11 4.61 -6.47
C ALA A 45 19.14 4.01 -5.50
N ALA A 46 19.74 2.87 -5.85
CA ALA A 46 20.76 2.20 -5.04
C ALA A 46 22.03 3.06 -4.85
N LEU A 47 22.45 3.79 -5.87
CA LEU A 47 23.54 4.76 -5.79
C LEU A 47 23.24 5.85 -4.75
N LEU A 48 22.06 6.47 -4.84
CA LEU A 48 21.65 7.53 -3.91
C LEU A 48 21.49 7.00 -2.49
N GLN A 49 20.99 5.77 -2.30
CA GLN A 49 20.92 5.12 -0.99
C GLN A 49 22.28 4.94 -0.33
N THR A 50 23.34 4.82 -1.13
CA THR A 50 24.70 4.63 -0.59
C THR A 50 25.42 5.96 -0.42
N LYS A 51 25.19 6.93 -1.31
CA LYS A 51 26.00 8.17 -1.41
C LYS A 51 25.29 9.45 -1.00
N CYS A 52 23.96 9.45 -0.83
CA CYS A 52 23.19 10.68 -0.60
C CYS A 52 22.03 10.48 0.39
N HIS A 53 22.33 10.11 1.64
CA HIS A 53 21.29 9.92 2.69
C HIS A 53 20.44 11.18 2.91
N ALA A 54 21.06 12.36 2.83
CA ALA A 54 20.36 13.64 3.00
C ALA A 54 19.20 13.84 2.01
N PHE A 55 19.28 13.27 0.81
CA PHE A 55 18.18 13.30 -0.16
C PHE A 55 16.97 12.51 0.33
N TRP A 56 17.19 11.28 0.80
CA TRP A 56 16.14 10.43 1.33
C TRP A 56 15.56 10.99 2.63
N ASP A 57 16.40 11.50 3.52
CA ASP A 57 15.97 12.13 4.77
C ASP A 57 15.08 13.36 4.50
N ALA A 58 15.45 14.22 3.54
CA ALA A 58 14.65 15.37 3.14
C ALA A 58 13.30 14.94 2.54
N LEU A 59 13.32 13.91 1.69
CA LEU A 59 12.12 13.35 1.08
C LEU A 59 11.16 12.79 2.13
N VAL A 60 11.63 11.92 3.04
CA VAL A 60 10.79 11.33 4.09
C VAL A 60 10.27 12.42 5.01
N ARG A 61 11.09 13.40 5.42
CA ARG A 61 10.61 14.53 6.24
C ARG A 61 9.54 15.35 5.55
N PHE A 62 9.61 15.54 4.24
CA PHE A 62 8.56 16.20 3.48
C PHE A 62 7.27 15.36 3.43
N LEU A 63 7.38 14.06 3.11
CA LEU A 63 6.22 13.17 2.98
C LEU A 63 5.50 12.90 4.31
N THR A 64 6.26 12.86 5.41
CA THR A 64 5.77 12.52 6.76
C THR A 64 5.50 13.75 7.63
N TYR A 65 5.59 14.96 7.05
CA TYR A 65 5.19 16.18 7.73
C TYR A 65 3.68 16.18 8.01
N ASP A 66 3.27 16.82 9.10
CA ASP A 66 1.87 16.91 9.52
C ASP A 66 1.11 17.96 8.69
N TRP A 67 0.66 17.54 7.52
CA TRP A 67 0.06 18.40 6.49
C TRP A 67 -1.43 18.68 6.73
N SER A 68 -1.75 19.91 7.12
CA SER A 68 -3.12 20.41 7.08
C SER A 68 -3.56 20.79 5.66
N ARG A 69 -4.88 20.93 5.43
CA ARG A 69 -5.43 21.36 4.13
C ARG A 69 -4.88 22.73 3.71
N ASP A 70 -4.80 23.67 4.64
CA ASP A 70 -4.34 25.04 4.38
C ASP A 70 -2.83 25.07 4.10
N GLN A 71 -2.05 24.25 4.80
CA GLN A 71 -0.62 24.11 4.54
C GLN A 71 -0.36 23.54 3.14
N ARG A 72 -1.12 22.53 2.69
CA ARG A 72 -1.01 21.99 1.32
C ARG A 72 -1.34 23.04 0.26
N ALA A 73 -2.36 23.87 0.50
CA ALA A 73 -2.70 24.97 -0.40
C ALA A 73 -1.59 26.02 -0.45
N SER A 74 -1.04 26.40 0.72
CA SER A 74 0.08 27.33 0.84
C SER A 74 1.34 26.82 0.11
N VAL A 75 1.71 25.56 0.32
CA VAL A 75 2.84 24.92 -0.36
C VAL A 75 2.61 24.82 -1.86
N SER A 76 1.39 24.51 -2.31
CA SER A 76 1.06 24.53 -3.74
C SER A 76 1.30 25.91 -4.38
N ASN A 77 0.93 26.99 -3.68
CA ASN A 77 1.18 28.35 -4.15
C ASN A 77 2.66 28.70 -4.15
N THR A 78 3.42 28.22 -3.17
CA THR A 78 4.89 28.35 -3.15
C THR A 78 5.51 27.62 -4.33
N PHE A 79 5.13 26.37 -4.59
CA PHE A 79 5.61 25.63 -5.76
C PHE A 79 5.27 26.32 -7.10
N ARG A 80 4.07 26.91 -7.25
CA ARG A 80 3.72 27.71 -8.43
C ARG A 80 4.69 28.88 -8.63
N ARG A 81 5.00 29.63 -7.57
CA ARG A 81 5.94 30.76 -7.63
C ARG A 81 7.35 30.31 -8.00
N VAL A 82 7.85 29.25 -7.35
CA VAL A 82 9.17 28.68 -7.66
C VAL A 82 9.23 28.18 -9.11
N HIS A 83 8.18 27.54 -9.61
CA HIS A 83 8.11 27.09 -11.01
C HIS A 83 8.23 28.24 -12.02
N LEU A 84 7.58 29.38 -11.77
CA LEU A 84 7.66 30.56 -12.64
C LEU A 84 9.07 31.16 -12.70
N GLY A 85 9.85 31.04 -11.62
CA GLY A 85 11.24 31.50 -11.57
C GLY A 85 12.25 30.52 -12.17
N CYS A 86 11.88 29.25 -12.35
CA CYS A 86 12.82 28.21 -12.72
C CYS A 86 13.23 28.28 -14.20
N GLN A 87 14.47 28.68 -14.48
CA GLN A 87 15.00 28.78 -15.85
C GLN A 87 15.17 27.41 -16.52
N GLY A 88 15.41 26.34 -15.75
CA GLY A 88 15.64 25.01 -16.30
C GLY A 88 14.36 24.32 -16.76
N CYS A 89 13.30 24.40 -15.95
CA CYS A 89 12.03 23.74 -16.19
C CYS A 89 10.99 24.67 -16.86
N ASN A 90 11.17 26.00 -16.83
CA ASN A 90 10.21 26.97 -17.34
C ASN A 90 10.85 28.20 -18.03
N PRO A 91 11.60 28.01 -19.13
CA PRO A 91 12.25 29.11 -19.83
C PRO A 91 11.24 30.13 -20.41
N SER A 92 10.01 29.68 -20.71
CA SER A 92 8.95 30.51 -21.28
C SER A 92 8.01 31.13 -20.22
N ARG A 93 8.29 30.95 -18.92
CA ARG A 93 7.45 31.45 -17.80
C ARG A 93 5.97 31.07 -17.90
N ARG A 94 5.67 29.87 -18.40
CA ARG A 94 4.32 29.31 -18.45
C ARG A 94 3.85 28.92 -17.06
N THR A 95 2.55 29.00 -16.83
CA THR A 95 1.94 28.46 -15.60
C THR A 95 1.92 26.94 -15.64
N LEU A 96 1.79 26.28 -14.47
CA LEU A 96 1.70 24.81 -14.42
C LEU A 96 0.44 24.30 -15.14
N GLU A 97 -0.63 25.08 -15.09
CA GLU A 97 -1.88 24.82 -15.78
C GLU A 97 -1.69 24.87 -17.31
N GLN A 98 -0.90 25.82 -17.83
CA GLN A 98 -0.49 25.85 -19.25
C GLN A 98 0.42 24.67 -19.65
N CYS A 99 1.04 24.03 -18.68
CA CYS A 99 1.82 22.79 -18.86
C CYS A 99 0.95 21.53 -18.68
N GLY A 100 -0.37 21.67 -18.52
CA GLY A 100 -1.31 20.55 -18.40
C GLY A 100 -1.49 20.01 -16.98
N ILE A 101 -0.88 20.63 -15.97
CA ILE A 101 -1.06 20.23 -14.57
C ILE A 101 -2.30 20.92 -14.02
N THR A 102 -3.41 20.18 -13.98
CA THR A 102 -4.72 20.66 -13.50
C THR A 102 -4.99 20.28 -12.04
N SER A 103 -4.29 19.28 -11.51
CA SER A 103 -4.35 18.87 -10.11
C SER A 103 -3.63 19.86 -9.18
N ALA A 104 -3.90 19.78 -7.88
CA ALA A 104 -3.14 20.54 -6.90
C ALA A 104 -1.65 20.18 -6.97
N VAL A 105 -0.80 21.19 -7.10
CA VAL A 105 0.65 21.03 -7.33
C VAL A 105 1.31 20.22 -6.21
N PHE A 106 0.86 20.43 -4.96
CA PHE A 106 1.29 19.61 -3.82
C PHE A 106 1.06 18.12 -4.07
N ASP A 107 -0.13 17.72 -4.50
CA ASP A 107 -0.47 16.30 -4.67
C ASP A 107 0.37 15.66 -5.78
N VAL A 108 0.67 16.39 -6.86
CA VAL A 108 1.54 15.93 -7.95
C VAL A 108 2.99 15.74 -7.47
N VAL A 109 3.54 16.71 -6.73
CA VAL A 109 4.89 16.60 -6.16
C VAL A 109 4.95 15.48 -5.12
N PHE A 110 3.94 15.39 -4.24
CA PHE A 110 3.85 14.34 -3.23
C PHE A 110 3.82 12.95 -3.87
N HIS A 111 3.03 12.77 -4.94
CA HIS A 111 2.98 11.51 -5.67
C HIS A 111 4.32 11.14 -6.29
N ALA A 112 5.00 12.11 -6.94
CA ALA A 112 6.33 11.87 -7.52
C ALA A 112 7.35 11.46 -6.45
N LEU A 113 7.38 12.16 -5.31
CA LEU A 113 8.25 11.83 -4.19
C LEU A 113 7.90 10.48 -3.56
N SER A 114 6.61 10.14 -3.45
CA SER A 114 6.15 8.84 -2.93
C SER A 114 6.61 7.68 -3.82
N SER A 115 6.51 7.83 -5.14
CA SER A 115 7.01 6.85 -6.11
C SER A 115 8.53 6.70 -6.05
N CYS A 116 9.25 7.82 -5.86
CA CYS A 116 10.70 7.82 -5.65
C CYS A 116 11.10 7.06 -4.37
N LEU A 117 10.41 7.31 -3.25
CA LEU A 117 10.61 6.56 -2.00
C LEU A 117 10.29 5.07 -2.18
N ALA A 118 9.18 4.76 -2.85
CA ALA A 118 8.72 3.39 -3.08
C ALA A 118 9.74 2.54 -3.86
N ALA A 119 10.56 3.16 -4.70
CA ALA A 119 11.63 2.51 -5.45
C ALA A 119 12.92 2.29 -4.63
N ALA A 120 13.13 3.08 -3.58
CA ALA A 120 14.28 2.95 -2.69
C ALA A 120 14.04 1.94 -1.57
N LEU A 121 12.81 1.87 -1.05
CA LEU A 121 12.49 0.94 0.02
C LEU A 121 12.54 -0.51 -0.49
N ILE A 122 13.40 -1.28 0.17
CA ILE A 122 13.58 -2.72 -0.01
C ILE A 122 13.22 -3.43 1.31
N PRO A 123 12.84 -4.71 1.26
CA PRO A 123 12.64 -5.51 2.47
C PRO A 123 13.89 -5.51 3.35
N GLU A 124 13.70 -5.62 4.66
CA GLU A 124 14.77 -5.60 5.68
C GLU A 124 15.67 -4.35 5.60
N PRO A 125 15.08 -3.15 5.71
CA PRO A 125 15.77 -1.92 5.37
C PRO A 125 16.98 -1.60 6.26
N PHE A 126 17.04 -2.16 7.48
CA PHE A 126 18.06 -1.81 8.49
C PHE A 126 19.25 -2.78 8.55
N ASP A 127 19.21 -3.93 7.86
CA ASP A 127 20.25 -4.96 7.93
C ASP A 127 21.36 -4.79 6.88
N SER A 128 21.45 -3.59 6.28
CA SER A 128 22.43 -3.32 5.23
C SER A 128 23.85 -3.19 5.77
N LYS A 129 24.68 -4.22 5.52
CA LYS A 129 26.14 -4.16 5.74
C LYS A 129 26.85 -3.07 4.94
N LEU A 130 26.23 -2.63 3.85
CA LEU A 130 26.78 -1.59 2.96
C LEU A 130 26.44 -0.17 3.44
N GLY A 131 25.78 -0.03 4.59
CA GLY A 131 25.36 1.27 5.10
C GLY A 131 24.37 1.98 4.19
N ARG A 132 23.57 1.24 3.42
CA ARG A 132 22.53 1.83 2.56
C ARG A 132 21.45 2.47 3.42
N TRP A 133 20.92 3.58 2.94
CA TRP A 133 19.74 4.20 3.52
C TRP A 133 18.49 3.30 3.40
N PRO A 134 17.67 3.18 4.45
CA PRO A 134 17.82 3.80 5.77
C PRO A 134 18.74 2.97 6.68
N THR A 135 19.66 3.63 7.38
CA THR A 135 20.55 2.97 8.35
C THR A 135 19.95 2.90 9.76
N THR A 136 18.91 3.69 10.02
CA THR A 136 18.24 3.78 11.34
C THR A 136 16.74 3.95 11.19
N PRO A 137 15.92 3.47 12.14
CA PRO A 137 14.48 3.71 12.15
C PRO A 137 14.08 5.18 12.06
N GLU A 138 14.85 6.08 12.69
CA GLU A 138 14.58 7.52 12.77
C GLU A 138 14.63 8.22 11.39
N GLN A 139 15.39 7.67 10.45
CA GLN A 139 15.44 8.17 9.07
C GLN A 139 14.15 7.87 8.30
N LEU A 140 13.51 6.73 8.59
CA LEU A 140 12.26 6.33 7.96
C LEU A 140 11.03 6.87 8.71
N PHE A 141 11.15 7.07 10.02
CA PHE A 141 10.10 7.59 10.90
C PHE A 141 10.58 8.83 11.67
N PRO A 142 10.68 10.01 11.01
CA PRO A 142 11.08 11.23 11.70
C PRO A 142 10.13 11.57 12.86
N GLY A 143 10.64 11.50 14.09
CA GLY A 143 9.84 11.70 15.30
C GLY A 143 9.04 10.47 15.77
N GLY A 144 9.37 9.28 15.25
CA GLY A 144 8.86 7.99 15.69
C GLY A 144 7.68 7.45 14.85
N PRO A 145 7.49 6.12 14.80
CA PRO A 145 6.45 5.49 13.99
C PRO A 145 5.04 6.01 14.26
N GLN A 146 4.70 6.30 15.52
CA GLN A 146 3.40 6.83 15.93
C GLN A 146 3.10 8.18 15.28
N ARG A 147 4.04 9.13 15.36
CA ARG A 147 3.90 10.46 14.79
C ARG A 147 3.82 10.40 13.27
N THR A 148 4.71 9.64 12.64
CA THR A 148 4.76 9.48 11.19
C THR A 148 3.47 8.88 10.64
N MET A 149 3.00 7.76 11.20
CA MET A 149 1.76 7.13 10.74
C MET A 149 0.53 7.99 11.03
N GLY A 150 0.50 8.67 12.19
CA GLY A 150 -0.56 9.62 12.54
C GLY A 150 -0.69 10.77 11.55
N ALA A 151 0.44 11.36 11.13
CA ALA A 151 0.50 12.42 10.12
C ALA A 151 0.06 11.93 8.74
N LEU A 152 0.49 10.73 8.32
CA LEU A 152 0.07 10.14 7.05
C LEU A 152 -1.43 9.82 7.01
N LEU A 153 -2.00 9.34 8.13
CA LEU A 153 -3.44 9.10 8.26
C LEU A 153 -4.23 10.42 8.25
N ALA A 154 -3.73 11.47 8.92
CA ALA A 154 -4.36 12.79 8.87
C ALA A 154 -4.33 13.38 7.44
N LEU A 155 -3.23 13.19 6.73
CA LEU A 155 -3.12 13.55 5.31
C LEU A 155 -4.15 12.78 4.47
N LEU A 156 -4.28 11.47 4.66
CA LEU A 156 -5.26 10.62 3.98
C LEU A 156 -6.71 11.09 4.26
N GLU A 157 -7.04 11.38 5.52
CA GLU A 157 -8.35 11.89 5.95
C GLU A 157 -8.70 13.21 5.26
N SER A 158 -7.74 14.11 5.10
CA SER A 158 -7.92 15.38 4.42
C SER A 158 -7.99 15.26 2.88
N GLY A 159 -7.94 14.03 2.34
CA GLY A 159 -7.99 13.75 0.90
C GLY A 159 -6.63 13.85 0.20
N GLY A 160 -5.51 13.78 0.94
CA GLY A 160 -4.18 13.72 0.35
C GLY A 160 -3.78 12.31 -0.12
N PRO A 161 -2.71 12.20 -0.94
CA PRO A 161 -2.28 10.95 -1.59
C PRO A 161 -1.26 10.14 -0.75
N ALA A 162 -1.62 9.78 0.49
CA ALA A 162 -0.72 9.12 1.45
C ALA A 162 -0.60 7.59 1.27
N GLU A 163 -1.45 6.96 0.46
CA GLU A 163 -1.59 5.50 0.39
C GLU A 163 -0.31 4.77 0.04
N ILE A 164 0.44 5.26 -0.96
CA ILE A 164 1.68 4.62 -1.40
C ILE A 164 2.72 4.62 -0.28
N VAL A 165 2.82 5.71 0.48
CA VAL A 165 3.77 5.84 1.59
C VAL A 165 3.36 4.92 2.73
N ILE A 166 2.08 4.93 3.15
CA ILE A 166 1.57 4.04 4.20
C ILE A 166 1.79 2.57 3.79
N LEU A 167 1.43 2.21 2.55
CA LEU A 167 1.63 0.87 2.02
C LEU A 167 3.09 0.44 2.11
N LYS A 168 4.01 1.29 1.64
CA LYS A 168 5.44 0.99 1.62
C LYS A 168 6.04 0.89 3.03
N LEU A 169 5.68 1.78 3.95
CA LEU A 169 6.14 1.70 5.34
C LEU A 169 5.64 0.44 6.04
N VAL A 170 4.38 0.05 5.82
CA VAL A 170 3.80 -1.18 6.39
C VAL A 170 4.38 -2.44 5.76
N HIS A 171 4.73 -2.40 4.49
CA HIS A 171 5.35 -3.52 3.79
C HIS A 171 6.82 -3.68 4.21
N ASP A 172 7.64 -2.65 4.02
CA ASP A 172 9.10 -2.73 4.13
C ASP A 172 9.60 -2.53 5.56
N ALA A 173 8.85 -1.84 6.42
CA ALA A 173 9.17 -1.63 7.84
C ALA A 173 8.05 -2.14 8.75
N ARG A 174 7.48 -3.31 8.39
CA ARG A 174 6.32 -3.93 9.06
C ARG A 174 6.40 -3.96 10.59
N PRO A 175 7.52 -4.39 11.22
CA PRO A 175 7.60 -4.47 12.68
C PRO A 175 7.41 -3.13 13.40
N LEU A 176 7.65 -2.00 12.71
CA LEU A 176 7.53 -0.66 13.26
C LEU A 176 6.20 0.00 12.87
N ALA A 177 5.81 -0.08 11.60
CA ALA A 177 4.64 0.63 11.08
C ALA A 177 3.31 -0.10 11.35
N PHE A 178 3.27 -1.42 11.19
CA PHE A 178 2.03 -2.18 11.23
C PHE A 178 1.38 -2.20 12.63
N PRO A 179 2.11 -2.40 13.75
CA PRO A 179 1.51 -2.32 15.08
C PRO A 179 0.89 -0.95 15.38
N VAL A 180 1.50 0.14 14.91
CA VAL A 180 0.97 1.49 15.05
C VAL A 180 -0.32 1.66 14.26
N LEU A 181 -0.37 1.12 13.04
CA LEU A 181 -1.58 1.13 12.21
C LEU A 181 -2.72 0.33 12.87
N LEU A 182 -2.40 -0.78 13.53
CA LEU A 182 -3.36 -1.66 14.19
C LEU A 182 -3.91 -1.13 15.52
N THR A 183 -3.39 -0.01 16.04
CA THR A 183 -4.02 0.64 17.20
C THR A 183 -5.49 0.94 16.89
N SER A 184 -6.38 0.76 17.87
CA SER A 184 -7.83 0.87 17.65
C SER A 184 -8.22 2.19 16.98
N GLU A 185 -7.60 3.29 17.40
CA GLU A 185 -7.81 4.63 16.83
C GLU A 185 -7.36 4.72 15.36
N ASN A 186 -6.11 4.35 15.04
CA ASN A 186 -5.59 4.47 13.68
C ASN A 186 -6.30 3.52 12.71
N ARG A 187 -6.62 2.30 13.16
CA ARG A 187 -7.45 1.35 12.42
C ARG A 187 -8.83 1.93 12.15
N ALA A 188 -9.44 2.57 13.16
CA ALA A 188 -10.75 3.19 13.03
C ALA A 188 -10.76 4.29 11.96
N ARG A 189 -9.77 5.18 12.05
CA ARG A 189 -9.50 6.30 11.14
C ARG A 189 -9.26 5.86 9.70
N LEU A 190 -8.40 4.86 9.50
CA LEU A 190 -8.09 4.31 8.18
C LEU A 190 -9.35 3.79 7.48
N ILE A 191 -10.08 2.87 8.14
CA ILE A 191 -11.28 2.25 7.57
C ILE A 191 -12.35 3.31 7.31
N LYS A 192 -12.63 4.21 8.25
CA LYS A 192 -13.60 5.31 8.07
C LYS A 192 -13.27 6.16 6.85
N THR A 193 -11.99 6.48 6.65
CA THR A 193 -11.53 7.29 5.52
C THR A 193 -11.75 6.57 4.19
N ILE A 194 -11.44 5.28 4.13
CA ILE A 194 -11.60 4.47 2.93
C ILE A 194 -13.09 4.29 2.61
N VAL A 195 -13.92 3.94 3.60
CA VAL A 195 -15.38 3.88 3.46
C VAL A 195 -15.92 5.19 2.91
N SER A 196 -15.56 6.33 3.50
CA SER A 196 -16.00 7.66 3.03
C SER A 196 -15.58 7.95 1.58
N ARG A 197 -14.38 7.55 1.17
CA ARG A 197 -13.91 7.71 -0.22
C ARG A 197 -14.70 6.84 -1.19
N VAL A 198 -14.86 5.55 -0.88
CA VAL A 198 -15.59 4.60 -1.72
C VAL A 198 -17.07 4.99 -1.82
N SER A 199 -17.72 5.36 -0.72
CA SER A 199 -19.11 5.84 -0.74
C SER A 199 -19.30 7.11 -1.58
N ARG A 200 -18.34 8.05 -1.55
CA ARG A 200 -18.37 9.21 -2.45
C ARG A 200 -18.22 8.82 -3.92
N THR A 201 -17.38 7.83 -4.21
CA THR A 201 -17.26 7.26 -5.57
C THR A 201 -18.59 6.64 -6.02
N VAL A 202 -19.24 5.82 -5.20
CA VAL A 202 -20.57 5.25 -5.52
C VAL A 202 -21.58 6.36 -5.81
N ALA A 203 -21.69 7.35 -4.92
CA ALA A 203 -22.63 8.46 -5.10
C ALA A 203 -22.37 9.25 -6.39
N ALA A 204 -21.09 9.44 -6.78
CA ALA A 204 -20.74 10.11 -8.03
C ALA A 204 -21.09 9.28 -9.27
N ILE A 205 -20.91 7.95 -9.21
CA ILE A 205 -21.33 7.02 -10.27
C ILE A 205 -22.84 7.08 -10.44
N ASP A 206 -23.60 6.92 -9.36
CA ASP A 206 -25.06 6.92 -9.38
C ASP A 206 -25.61 8.26 -9.89
N ALA A 207 -25.03 9.39 -9.46
CA ALA A 207 -25.41 10.72 -9.93
C ALA A 207 -25.18 10.92 -11.43
N ASP A 208 -24.11 10.34 -12.01
CA ASP A 208 -23.86 10.42 -13.45
C ASP A 208 -24.75 9.47 -14.25
N ILE A 209 -25.04 8.27 -13.72
CA ILE A 209 -25.99 7.32 -14.33
C ILE A 209 -27.40 7.90 -14.36
N ALA A 210 -27.82 8.59 -13.29
CA ALA A 210 -29.16 9.19 -13.18
C ALA A 210 -29.42 10.29 -14.23
N LYS A 211 -28.36 10.87 -14.82
CA LYS A 211 -28.48 11.86 -15.91
C LYS A 211 -28.76 11.23 -17.28
N LEU A 212 -28.63 9.92 -17.41
CA LEU A 212 -28.80 9.20 -18.68
C LEU A 212 -30.24 8.71 -18.85
N ARG A 213 -30.68 8.60 -20.10
CA ARG A 213 -31.98 8.01 -20.45
C ARG A 213 -31.94 6.50 -20.20
N GLN A 214 -32.98 5.97 -19.55
CA GLN A 214 -33.10 4.54 -19.27
C GLN A 214 -33.65 3.76 -20.48
N PRO A 215 -33.21 2.51 -20.71
CA PRO A 215 -32.17 1.78 -19.96
C PRO A 215 -30.74 2.19 -20.34
N VAL A 216 -29.82 2.25 -19.36
CA VAL A 216 -28.39 2.53 -19.59
C VAL A 216 -27.67 1.27 -20.06
N LEU A 217 -26.95 1.36 -21.18
CA LEU A 217 -26.13 0.26 -21.71
C LEU A 217 -25.00 -0.10 -20.72
N PRO A 218 -24.73 -1.40 -20.48
CA PRO A 218 -23.66 -1.86 -19.57
C PRO A 218 -22.29 -1.21 -19.85
N ALA A 219 -21.87 -1.16 -21.12
CA ALA A 219 -20.61 -0.52 -21.50
C ALA A 219 -20.51 0.96 -21.11
N VAL A 220 -21.63 1.69 -21.12
CA VAL A 220 -21.68 3.11 -20.69
C VAL A 220 -21.57 3.20 -19.17
N ARG A 221 -22.26 2.32 -18.43
CA ARG A 221 -22.14 2.21 -16.98
C ARG A 221 -20.70 1.92 -16.55
N ASP A 222 -20.06 0.93 -17.17
CA ASP A 222 -18.67 0.56 -16.94
C ASP A 222 -17.69 1.71 -17.19
N ALA A 223 -17.93 2.52 -18.23
CA ALA A 223 -17.10 3.67 -18.54
C ALA A 223 -17.22 4.77 -17.47
N ILE A 224 -18.44 5.02 -16.98
CA ILE A 224 -18.69 5.95 -15.87
C ILE A 224 -18.04 5.44 -14.58
N ALA A 225 -18.25 4.15 -14.25
CA ALA A 225 -17.65 3.53 -13.07
C ALA A 225 -16.12 3.59 -13.09
N ARG A 226 -15.49 3.25 -14.23
CA ARG A 226 -14.02 3.36 -14.41
C ARG A 226 -13.50 4.77 -14.22
N ARG A 227 -14.23 5.79 -14.69
CA ARG A 227 -13.85 7.19 -14.51
C ARG A 227 -13.83 7.58 -13.03
N HIS A 228 -14.84 7.17 -12.26
CA HIS A 228 -15.01 7.57 -10.86
C HIS A 228 -14.26 6.70 -9.85
N ILE A 229 -13.93 5.45 -10.19
CA ILE A 229 -13.19 4.56 -9.30
C ILE A 229 -11.70 4.93 -9.21
N LYS A 230 -11.13 5.54 -10.26
CA LYS A 230 -9.70 5.83 -10.35
C LYS A 230 -9.10 6.50 -9.08
N PRO A 231 -9.72 7.51 -8.45
CA PRO A 231 -9.18 8.13 -7.24
C PRO A 231 -9.22 7.24 -5.99
N CYS A 232 -10.07 6.21 -5.95
CA CYS A 232 -10.18 5.31 -4.80
C CYS A 232 -9.36 4.02 -4.94
N LEU A 233 -8.91 3.66 -6.15
CA LEU A 233 -8.13 2.46 -6.42
C LEU A 233 -6.88 2.32 -5.53
N PRO A 234 -6.07 3.38 -5.26
CA PRO A 234 -4.92 3.24 -4.37
C PRO A 234 -5.30 2.81 -2.95
N SER A 235 -6.44 3.29 -2.44
CA SER A 235 -6.95 2.91 -1.12
C SER A 235 -7.40 1.45 -1.09
N VAL A 236 -8.11 0.98 -2.14
CA VAL A 236 -8.52 -0.43 -2.27
C VAL A 236 -7.31 -1.34 -2.40
N LEU A 237 -6.35 -0.97 -3.25
CA LEU A 237 -5.12 -1.74 -3.44
C LEU A 237 -4.31 -1.82 -2.15
N MET A 238 -4.19 -0.72 -1.40
CA MET A 238 -3.50 -0.72 -0.10
C MET A 238 -4.14 -1.72 0.88
N LEU A 239 -5.47 -1.76 1.00
CA LEU A 239 -6.15 -2.74 1.85
C LEU A 239 -5.95 -4.18 1.36
N SER A 240 -6.06 -4.40 0.05
CA SER A 240 -5.79 -5.70 -0.57
C SER A 240 -4.36 -6.17 -0.26
N MET A 241 -3.37 -5.29 -0.35
CA MET A 241 -1.98 -5.60 -0.02
C MET A 241 -1.75 -5.84 1.47
N PHE A 242 -2.52 -5.21 2.37
CA PHE A 242 -2.47 -5.54 3.79
C PHE A 242 -3.10 -6.89 4.12
N ALA A 243 -4.01 -7.37 3.28
CA ALA A 243 -4.73 -8.63 3.45
C ALA A 243 -4.03 -9.82 2.77
N PHE A 244 -3.39 -9.60 1.62
CA PHE A 244 -2.89 -10.65 0.72
C PHE A 244 -1.48 -10.37 0.18
N GLY A 245 -0.80 -9.33 0.66
CA GLY A 245 0.58 -9.06 0.27
C GLY A 245 1.53 -10.17 0.75
N PRO A 246 2.70 -10.33 0.12
CA PRO A 246 3.65 -11.41 0.45
C PRO A 246 4.12 -11.40 1.91
N GLU A 247 4.20 -10.21 2.51
CA GLU A 247 4.61 -10.00 3.90
C GLU A 247 3.46 -10.11 4.91
N THR A 248 2.25 -10.49 4.45
CA THR A 248 1.07 -10.58 5.31
C THR A 248 1.15 -11.84 6.15
N LYS A 249 1.15 -11.68 7.48
CA LYS A 249 1.01 -12.81 8.40
C LYS A 249 -0.45 -13.24 8.45
N GLN A 250 -0.68 -14.52 8.73
CA GLN A 250 -2.01 -15.13 8.68
C GLN A 250 -3.07 -14.41 9.54
N LEU A 251 -2.67 -13.80 10.67
CA LEU A 251 -3.55 -13.06 11.58
C LEU A 251 -3.76 -11.60 11.18
N ASP A 252 -2.95 -11.03 10.30
CA ASP A 252 -2.93 -9.59 10.05
C ASP A 252 -4.25 -9.11 9.45
N LYS A 253 -4.83 -9.90 8.54
CA LYS A 253 -6.16 -9.65 7.96
C LYS A 253 -7.28 -9.72 9.00
N VAL A 254 -7.18 -10.60 10.00
CA VAL A 254 -8.15 -10.67 11.09
C VAL A 254 -7.99 -9.41 11.95
N LEU A 255 -6.78 -9.11 12.42
CA LEU A 255 -6.52 -7.96 13.29
C LEU A 255 -6.93 -6.62 12.65
N LEU A 256 -6.72 -6.46 11.35
CA LEU A 256 -7.02 -5.22 10.65
C LEU A 256 -8.52 -5.00 10.40
N PHE A 257 -9.28 -6.07 10.12
CA PHE A 257 -10.68 -5.95 9.69
C PHE A 257 -11.72 -6.47 10.68
N TYR A 258 -11.29 -7.13 11.75
CA TYR A 258 -12.18 -7.74 12.74
C TYR A 258 -13.23 -6.76 13.26
N GLN A 259 -14.50 -7.18 13.20
CA GLN A 259 -15.72 -6.43 13.58
C GLN A 259 -16.04 -5.22 12.70
N ARG A 260 -15.29 -4.99 11.62
CA ARG A 260 -15.51 -3.87 10.67
C ARG A 260 -15.62 -4.33 9.22
N GLU A 261 -15.80 -5.63 9.01
CA GLU A 261 -15.90 -6.24 7.69
C GLU A 261 -17.11 -5.69 6.94
N HIS A 262 -18.26 -5.57 7.62
CA HIS A 262 -19.51 -5.06 7.04
C HIS A 262 -19.41 -3.60 6.59
N GLU A 263 -18.70 -2.77 7.37
CA GLU A 263 -18.49 -1.35 7.03
C GLU A 263 -17.72 -1.17 5.72
N LEU A 264 -16.72 -2.02 5.49
CA LEU A 264 -15.93 -2.01 4.25
C LEU A 264 -16.66 -2.71 3.11
N PHE A 265 -17.33 -3.84 3.39
CA PHE A 265 -17.97 -4.65 2.38
C PHE A 265 -19.05 -3.87 1.63
N ALA A 266 -19.97 -3.21 2.34
CA ALA A 266 -21.12 -2.55 1.73
C ALA A 266 -20.75 -1.57 0.60
N PRO A 267 -19.88 -0.55 0.82
CA PRO A 267 -19.51 0.38 -0.24
C PRO A 267 -18.64 -0.27 -1.34
N LEU A 268 -17.77 -1.22 -1.01
CA LEU A 268 -16.94 -1.91 -2.00
C LEU A 268 -17.79 -2.82 -2.92
N HIS A 269 -18.75 -3.54 -2.35
CA HIS A 269 -19.74 -4.32 -3.08
C HIS A 269 -20.57 -3.44 -4.00
N GLN A 270 -21.02 -2.27 -3.53
CA GLN A 270 -21.74 -1.31 -4.36
C GLN A 270 -20.91 -0.86 -5.57
N VAL A 271 -19.61 -0.57 -5.39
CA VAL A 271 -18.73 -0.24 -6.52
C VAL A 271 -18.54 -1.43 -7.46
N ALA A 272 -18.28 -2.63 -6.93
CA ALA A 272 -18.07 -3.83 -7.74
C ALA A 272 -19.30 -4.16 -8.61
N SER A 273 -20.50 -3.97 -8.06
CA SER A 273 -21.78 -4.19 -8.73
C SER A 273 -22.10 -3.17 -9.84
N GLN A 274 -21.29 -2.11 -9.99
CA GLN A 274 -21.42 -1.17 -11.12
C GLN A 274 -20.80 -1.70 -12.42
N PHE A 275 -20.00 -2.76 -12.35
CA PHE A 275 -19.36 -3.38 -13.51
C PHE A 275 -20.08 -4.65 -13.96
N GLU A 276 -20.08 -4.91 -15.25
CA GLU A 276 -20.65 -6.14 -15.82
C GLU A 276 -19.81 -7.39 -15.47
N GLN A 277 -18.49 -7.26 -15.51
CA GLN A 277 -17.51 -8.33 -15.21
C GLN A 277 -16.39 -7.77 -14.32
N PRO A 278 -16.68 -7.43 -13.05
CA PRO A 278 -15.70 -6.80 -12.16
C PRO A 278 -14.49 -7.71 -11.90
N GLU A 279 -14.64 -9.02 -11.95
CA GLU A 279 -13.57 -9.99 -11.70
C GLU A 279 -12.47 -9.97 -12.77
N LYS A 280 -12.80 -9.61 -14.01
CA LYS A 280 -11.82 -9.51 -15.11
C LYS A 280 -11.16 -8.15 -15.20
N THR A 281 -11.85 -7.11 -14.72
CA THR A 281 -11.43 -5.72 -14.91
C THR A 281 -10.83 -5.11 -13.65
N HIS A 282 -11.19 -5.63 -12.47
CA HIS A 282 -10.85 -5.09 -11.16
C HIS A 282 -10.60 -6.22 -10.14
N GLU A 283 -9.73 -7.19 -10.49
CA GLU A 283 -9.42 -8.38 -9.68
C GLU A 283 -9.16 -8.06 -8.20
N HIS A 284 -8.33 -7.06 -7.88
CA HIS A 284 -8.04 -6.70 -6.49
C HIS A 284 -9.28 -6.23 -5.72
N LEU A 285 -10.21 -5.52 -6.39
CA LEU A 285 -11.47 -5.07 -5.78
C LEU A 285 -12.36 -6.27 -5.49
N THR A 286 -12.60 -7.14 -6.47
CA THR A 286 -13.50 -8.29 -6.30
C THR A 286 -12.93 -9.31 -5.34
N HIS A 287 -11.62 -9.58 -5.41
CA HIS A 287 -10.95 -10.49 -4.50
C HIS A 287 -11.05 -9.99 -3.05
N PHE A 288 -10.68 -8.73 -2.79
CA PHE A 288 -10.78 -8.18 -1.43
C PHE A 288 -12.23 -8.11 -0.93
N THR A 289 -13.18 -7.72 -1.80
CA THR A 289 -14.60 -7.65 -1.42
C THR A 289 -15.18 -9.04 -1.15
N GLY A 290 -14.81 -10.06 -1.93
CA GLY A 290 -15.18 -11.45 -1.69
C GLY A 290 -14.68 -11.95 -0.34
N TYR A 291 -13.42 -11.65 0.00
CA TYR A 291 -12.87 -12.00 1.31
C TYR A 291 -13.67 -11.37 2.47
N LEU A 292 -14.01 -10.08 2.36
CA LEU A 292 -14.83 -9.42 3.39
C LEU A 292 -16.19 -10.10 3.54
N TRP A 293 -16.80 -10.54 2.43
CA TRP A 293 -18.05 -11.30 2.48
C TRP A 293 -17.91 -12.61 3.25
N HIS A 294 -16.86 -13.40 2.98
CA HIS A 294 -16.61 -14.65 3.70
C HIS A 294 -16.29 -14.42 5.18
N ALA A 295 -15.58 -13.33 5.51
CA ALA A 295 -15.23 -12.98 6.88
C ALA A 295 -16.45 -12.51 7.72
N MET A 296 -17.48 -11.93 7.09
CA MET A 296 -18.71 -11.55 7.79
C MET A 296 -19.52 -12.75 8.27
N SER A 297 -20.18 -12.61 9.41
CA SER A 297 -21.19 -13.55 9.89
C SER A 297 -22.48 -13.48 9.06
N SER A 298 -23.27 -14.55 9.04
CA SER A 298 -24.56 -14.60 8.34
C SER A 298 -25.54 -13.44 8.68
N PRO A 299 -25.73 -13.01 9.95
CA PRO A 299 -26.58 -11.85 10.25
C PRO A 299 -26.15 -10.56 9.54
N HIS A 300 -24.86 -10.20 9.65
CA HIS A 300 -24.30 -9.03 8.97
C HIS A 300 -24.44 -9.09 7.44
N ARG A 301 -24.35 -10.29 6.82
CA ARG A 301 -24.60 -10.46 5.37
C ARG A 301 -26.05 -10.11 4.99
N GLY A 302 -27.01 -10.46 5.85
CA GLY A 302 -28.41 -10.07 5.70
C GLY A 302 -28.60 -8.55 5.85
N GLU A 303 -27.95 -7.93 6.83
CA GLU A 303 -28.04 -6.48 7.09
C GLU A 303 -27.54 -5.63 5.91
N VAL A 304 -26.46 -6.07 5.25
CA VAL A 304 -25.93 -5.38 4.05
C VAL A 304 -26.69 -5.74 2.76
N GLY A 305 -27.77 -6.54 2.85
CA GLY A 305 -28.60 -6.92 1.71
C GLY A 305 -27.96 -7.92 0.75
N CYS A 306 -26.94 -8.67 1.20
CA CYS A 306 -26.21 -9.63 0.36
C CYS A 306 -26.06 -10.99 1.09
N PRO A 307 -27.18 -11.70 1.33
CA PRO A 307 -27.17 -12.98 2.05
C PRO A 307 -26.49 -14.11 1.27
N GLU A 308 -26.52 -14.04 -0.06
CA GLU A 308 -25.90 -15.01 -0.98
C GLU A 308 -24.51 -14.55 -1.42
N VAL A 309 -23.68 -15.50 -1.87
CA VAL A 309 -22.32 -15.22 -2.36
C VAL A 309 -22.43 -14.34 -3.62
N PRO A 310 -21.78 -13.16 -3.68
CA PRO A 310 -21.73 -12.37 -4.91
C PRO A 310 -21.13 -13.17 -6.07
N THR A 311 -21.62 -12.96 -7.29
CA THR A 311 -21.15 -13.70 -8.48
C THR A 311 -19.63 -13.61 -8.68
N TYR A 312 -19.05 -12.43 -8.45
CA TYR A 312 -17.61 -12.20 -8.55
C TYR A 312 -16.78 -12.86 -7.43
N ALA A 313 -17.43 -13.39 -6.39
CA ALA A 313 -16.79 -14.05 -5.25
C ALA A 313 -16.92 -15.58 -5.29
N ILE A 314 -17.66 -16.15 -6.25
CA ILE A 314 -17.85 -17.61 -6.38
C ILE A 314 -16.51 -18.34 -6.51
N GLY A 315 -15.60 -17.86 -7.36
CA GLY A 315 -14.27 -18.48 -7.51
C GLY A 315 -13.45 -18.49 -6.22
N MET A 316 -13.58 -17.46 -5.37
CA MET A 316 -12.94 -17.44 -4.06
C MET A 316 -13.58 -18.43 -3.10
N GLN A 317 -14.91 -18.57 -3.10
CA GLN A 317 -15.62 -19.57 -2.30
C GLN A 317 -15.15 -20.99 -2.67
N GLU A 318 -15.03 -21.29 -3.97
CA GLU A 318 -14.55 -22.58 -4.44
C GLU A 318 -13.11 -22.87 -4.00
N GLU A 319 -12.22 -21.87 -4.07
CA GLU A 319 -10.84 -21.98 -3.58
C GLU A 319 -10.76 -22.19 -2.07
N GLN A 320 -11.58 -21.45 -1.30
CA GLN A 320 -11.68 -21.61 0.14
C GLN A 320 -12.23 -22.99 0.50
N ASP A 321 -13.30 -23.44 -0.14
CA ASP A 321 -13.87 -24.77 0.09
C ASP A 321 -12.89 -25.86 -0.26
N ALA A 322 -12.13 -25.73 -1.34
CA ALA A 322 -11.06 -26.66 -1.69
C ALA A 322 -9.95 -26.70 -0.63
N THR A 323 -9.56 -25.53 -0.10
CA THR A 323 -8.55 -25.42 0.98
C THR A 323 -9.06 -26.03 2.29
N MET A 324 -10.34 -25.83 2.61
CA MET A 324 -10.98 -26.30 3.84
C MET A 324 -11.34 -27.79 3.81
N ARG A 325 -11.23 -28.47 2.66
CA ARG A 325 -11.32 -29.95 2.60
C ARG A 325 -10.18 -30.64 3.33
N ASP A 326 -9.04 -29.96 3.49
CA ASP A 326 -7.97 -30.45 4.34
C ASP A 326 -8.31 -30.14 5.82
N PRO A 327 -8.49 -31.17 6.67
CA PRO A 327 -8.87 -30.97 8.07
C PRO A 327 -7.83 -30.19 8.88
N TYR A 328 -6.54 -30.23 8.50
CA TYR A 328 -5.49 -29.48 9.18
C TYR A 328 -5.56 -28.00 8.84
N HIS A 329 -5.81 -27.65 7.57
CA HIS A 329 -6.04 -26.26 7.18
C HIS A 329 -7.32 -25.70 7.80
N ALA A 330 -8.37 -26.51 7.87
CA ALA A 330 -9.62 -26.13 8.53
C ALA A 330 -9.43 -25.86 10.03
N LEU A 331 -8.72 -26.75 10.74
CA LEU A 331 -8.39 -26.57 12.15
C LEU A 331 -7.51 -25.33 12.38
N GLN A 332 -6.47 -25.15 11.55
CA GLN A 332 -5.60 -23.98 11.63
C GLN A 332 -6.41 -22.68 11.46
N HIS A 333 -7.27 -22.62 10.44
CA HIS A 333 -8.13 -21.47 10.20
C HIS A 333 -9.05 -21.18 11.40
N TYR A 334 -9.67 -22.23 11.97
CA TYR A 334 -10.50 -22.11 13.17
C TYR A 334 -9.71 -21.57 14.36
N LEU A 335 -8.54 -22.14 14.67
CA LEU A 335 -7.71 -21.70 15.79
C LEU A 335 -7.27 -20.24 15.66
N LEU A 336 -6.97 -19.78 14.45
CA LEU A 336 -6.58 -18.40 14.20
C LEU A 336 -7.73 -17.41 14.35
N LEU A 337 -8.92 -17.78 13.85
CA LEU A 337 -10.12 -16.99 14.10
C LEU A 337 -10.42 -16.86 15.60
N GLN A 338 -10.23 -17.95 16.35
CA GLN A 338 -10.42 -17.97 17.79
C GLN A 338 -9.38 -17.13 18.53
N ALA A 339 -8.10 -17.22 18.16
CA ALA A 339 -7.04 -16.39 18.73
C ALA A 339 -7.25 -14.90 18.45
N GLY A 340 -7.70 -14.55 17.24
CA GLY A 340 -7.94 -13.16 16.84
C GLY A 340 -9.13 -12.49 17.55
N ARG A 341 -10.11 -13.27 18.02
CA ARG A 341 -11.29 -12.74 18.73
C ARG A 341 -10.99 -12.27 20.15
N GLY A 342 -9.85 -12.61 20.72
CA GLY A 342 -9.49 -12.22 22.10
C GLY A 342 -10.36 -12.89 23.19
N ASP A 343 -11.35 -13.70 22.81
CA ASP A 343 -12.29 -14.38 23.71
C ASP A 343 -11.60 -15.35 24.69
N TRP A 344 -10.36 -15.76 24.38
CA TRP A 344 -9.56 -16.65 25.22
C TRP A 344 -9.03 -15.98 26.50
N PHE A 345 -8.79 -14.67 26.49
CA PHE A 345 -8.20 -13.97 27.65
C PHE A 345 -9.25 -13.29 28.53
N ALA A 346 -10.43 -12.97 28.00
CA ALA A 346 -11.46 -12.27 28.76
C ALA A 346 -12.32 -13.21 29.64
N SER A 347 -12.34 -14.53 29.36
CA SER A 347 -13.31 -15.45 29.99
C SER A 347 -12.73 -16.48 30.97
N SER A 348 -11.40 -16.57 31.14
CA SER A 348 -10.82 -17.70 31.88
C SER A 348 -9.71 -17.30 32.86
N HIS A 349 -9.96 -17.51 34.16
CA HIS A 349 -8.95 -17.73 35.20
C HIS A 349 -8.17 -19.05 34.97
N MET A 350 -7.81 -19.38 33.73
CA MET A 350 -6.94 -20.51 33.40
C MET A 350 -5.59 -20.00 32.93
N THR A 351 -4.64 -19.98 33.87
CA THR A 351 -3.21 -19.83 33.61
C THR A 351 -2.67 -21.11 32.95
N GLY A 352 -3.06 -21.37 31.71
CA GLY A 352 -2.46 -22.40 30.87
C GLY A 352 -1.49 -21.77 29.89
N VAL A 353 -0.18 -21.83 30.18
CA VAL A 353 0.85 -21.39 29.24
C VAL A 353 1.02 -22.45 28.16
N LEU A 354 0.72 -22.12 26.91
CA LEU A 354 1.11 -22.92 25.74
C LEU A 354 2.62 -22.72 25.51
N THR A 355 3.45 -23.60 26.06
CA THR A 355 4.87 -23.68 25.70
C THR A 355 5.08 -24.73 24.60
N CYS A 356 5.55 -24.29 23.42
CA CYS A 356 6.22 -25.21 22.49
C CYS A 356 7.56 -25.62 23.12
N VAL A 357 7.68 -26.89 23.54
CA VAL A 357 8.96 -27.45 23.99
C VAL A 357 9.66 -28.04 22.77
N PRO A 358 10.84 -27.53 22.36
CA PRO A 358 11.61 -28.17 21.31
C PRO A 358 12.15 -29.51 21.83
N LEU A 359 11.70 -30.61 21.23
CA LEU A 359 12.34 -31.92 21.41
C LEU A 359 13.70 -31.91 20.69
N SER A 360 14.71 -32.44 21.37
CA SER A 360 16.11 -32.38 20.99
C SER A 360 16.40 -32.88 19.57
N ARG A 361 17.37 -32.22 18.92
CA ARG A 361 17.98 -32.57 17.63
C ARG A 361 18.37 -34.04 17.55
N THR A 362 17.50 -34.89 17.03
CA THR A 362 17.80 -36.04 16.17
C THR A 362 16.49 -36.78 15.92
N HIS A 363 16.07 -36.83 14.66
CA HIS A 363 14.90 -37.50 14.08
C HIS A 363 13.62 -36.66 13.90
N PHE A 364 13.11 -36.78 12.66
CA PHE A 364 11.96 -36.20 11.97
C PHE A 364 10.82 -35.59 12.80
N ASP A 365 10.34 -34.44 12.31
CA ASP A 365 9.27 -33.60 12.85
C ASP A 365 7.97 -34.35 13.18
N ALA A 366 7.66 -34.43 14.48
CA ALA A 366 6.31 -34.61 14.98
C ALA A 366 6.06 -33.56 16.07
N CYS A 367 5.26 -32.54 15.78
CA CYS A 367 4.73 -31.65 16.81
C CYS A 367 3.57 -32.35 17.53
N THR A 368 3.75 -32.71 18.79
CA THR A 368 2.66 -33.20 19.65
C THR A 368 2.08 -32.04 20.45
N TRP A 369 0.80 -31.76 20.26
CA TRP A 369 0.06 -30.80 21.08
C TRP A 369 -0.37 -31.50 22.37
N VAL A 370 0.20 -31.11 23.50
CA VAL A 370 -0.23 -31.61 24.82
C VAL A 370 -1.09 -30.56 25.50
N VAL A 371 -2.40 -30.77 25.48
CA VAL A 371 -3.32 -30.06 26.38
C VAL A 371 -3.23 -30.74 27.74
N ARG A 372 -2.44 -30.19 28.67
CA ARG A 372 -2.43 -30.68 30.06
C ARG A 372 -3.71 -30.26 30.77
N GLY A 373 -4.73 -31.12 30.70
CA GLY A 373 -5.79 -31.15 31.69
C GLY A 373 -5.25 -31.69 33.01
N ALA A 374 -5.54 -31.01 34.12
CA ALA A 374 -5.11 -31.44 35.44
C ALA A 374 -5.92 -32.66 35.91
N THR A 375 -5.37 -33.87 35.73
CA THR A 375 -5.71 -35.07 36.52
C THR A 375 -4.53 -36.05 36.60
N ARG A 376 -4.42 -36.71 37.76
CA ARG A 376 -3.30 -37.52 38.28
C ARG A 376 -2.81 -38.65 37.36
N PRO A 377 -1.54 -39.07 37.46
CA PRO A 377 -1.02 -40.25 36.76
C PRO A 377 -1.28 -41.50 37.60
N ASP A 378 -1.75 -42.57 36.98
CA ASP A 378 -1.27 -43.94 37.19
C ASP A 378 -1.94 -44.88 36.18
N GLU A 379 -1.15 -45.86 35.73
CA GLU A 379 -1.51 -47.08 35.00
C GLU A 379 -1.54 -47.12 33.45
N LEU A 380 -0.73 -48.06 32.96
CA LEU A 380 -0.85 -48.89 31.76
C LEU A 380 -0.40 -48.31 30.40
N TRP A 381 0.87 -48.57 30.06
CA TRP A 381 1.34 -48.73 28.68
C TRP A 381 1.72 -50.19 28.44
N SER A 382 0.94 -50.88 27.60
CA SER A 382 1.33 -52.12 26.95
C SER A 382 0.86 -52.11 25.50
N SER A 383 1.84 -52.12 24.60
CA SER A 383 1.85 -52.81 23.30
C SER A 383 0.75 -52.49 22.28
N ALA A 384 1.11 -51.72 21.25
CA ALA A 384 0.54 -51.89 19.91
C ALA A 384 1.57 -51.49 18.85
N GLU A 385 1.99 -52.48 18.07
CA GLU A 385 2.82 -52.35 16.88
C GLU A 385 2.07 -51.52 15.82
N SER A 386 2.74 -50.54 15.22
CA SER A 386 2.22 -49.77 14.08
C SER A 386 2.85 -50.26 12.78
N PRO A 387 2.07 -50.52 11.71
CA PRO A 387 2.62 -50.84 10.40
C PRO A 387 3.11 -49.58 9.69
N ALA A 388 4.18 -49.74 8.92
CA ALA A 388 4.82 -48.72 8.12
C ALA A 388 3.85 -48.10 7.09
N LEU A 389 3.71 -46.77 7.11
CA LEU A 389 3.06 -45.99 6.06
C LEU A 389 4.06 -45.61 4.95
N PRO A 390 3.64 -45.55 3.68
CA PRO A 390 4.51 -45.22 2.57
C PRO A 390 4.83 -43.72 2.56
N SER A 391 6.11 -43.40 2.34
CA SER A 391 6.58 -42.04 2.09
C SER A 391 5.96 -41.48 0.80
N MET A 392 5.09 -40.48 0.90
CA MET A 392 4.71 -39.64 -0.23
C MET A 392 5.61 -38.40 -0.22
N SER A 393 6.47 -38.26 -1.23
CA SER A 393 7.19 -37.01 -1.47
C SER A 393 6.22 -35.98 -2.01
N CYS A 394 5.88 -34.97 -1.21
CA CYS A 394 5.12 -33.82 -1.66
C CYS A 394 6.10 -32.81 -2.26
N SER A 395 6.20 -32.80 -3.60
CA SER A 395 6.89 -31.74 -4.33
C SER A 395 6.04 -30.46 -4.26
N MET A 396 6.38 -29.56 -3.33
CA MET A 396 5.84 -28.21 -3.28
C MET A 396 6.24 -27.45 -4.56
N LEU A 397 5.27 -27.20 -5.43
CA LEU A 397 5.36 -26.17 -6.46
C LEU A 397 5.03 -24.83 -5.79
N CYS A 398 6.04 -24.18 -5.21
CA CYS A 398 5.96 -22.75 -4.95
C CYS A 398 5.96 -22.04 -6.31
N HIS A 399 4.79 -21.62 -6.80
CA HIS A 399 4.72 -20.68 -7.91
C HIS A 399 5.11 -19.29 -7.39
N PRO A 400 6.22 -18.68 -7.85
CA PRO A 400 6.48 -17.29 -7.55
C PRO A 400 5.59 -16.45 -8.49
N VAL A 401 4.47 -15.95 -7.97
CA VAL A 401 3.77 -14.83 -8.60
C VAL A 401 4.66 -13.61 -8.43
N TRP A 402 5.46 -13.32 -9.45
CA TRP A 402 6.21 -12.07 -9.52
C TRP A 402 5.22 -10.91 -9.65
N LEU A 403 4.91 -10.27 -8.52
CA LEU A 403 4.25 -8.97 -8.46
C LEU A 403 5.20 -7.91 -9.06
N ARG A 404 5.16 -7.74 -10.39
CA ARG A 404 5.36 -6.39 -10.92
C ARG A 404 4.15 -5.60 -10.45
N LEU A 405 4.37 -4.70 -9.49
CA LEU A 405 3.65 -3.43 -9.47
C LEU A 405 3.92 -2.82 -10.84
N SER A 406 3.15 -3.24 -11.84
CA SER A 406 2.95 -2.47 -13.04
C SER A 406 2.42 -1.17 -12.47
N THR A 407 3.29 -0.17 -12.44
CA THR A 407 2.83 1.21 -12.35
C THR A 407 1.62 1.25 -13.28
N PHE A 408 0.48 1.68 -12.74
CA PHE A 408 -0.60 2.16 -13.58
C PHE A 408 0.01 3.34 -14.34
N HIS A 409 0.79 3.03 -15.37
CA HIS A 409 1.25 3.96 -16.35
C HIS A 409 -0.03 4.33 -17.04
N GLU A 410 -0.56 5.49 -16.67
CA GLU A 410 -1.22 6.29 -17.68
C GLU A 410 -0.35 6.20 -18.95
N PRO A 411 -0.93 6.09 -20.14
CA PRO A 411 -0.32 6.83 -21.23
C PRO A 411 -0.28 8.26 -20.70
N SER A 412 0.86 8.67 -20.13
CA SER A 412 1.24 10.05 -20.09
C SER A 412 0.85 10.56 -21.45
N VAL A 413 -0.04 11.56 -21.52
CA VAL A 413 -0.24 12.30 -22.76
C VAL A 413 1.17 12.62 -23.22
N SER A 414 1.61 11.88 -24.23
CA SER A 414 2.90 12.10 -24.83
C SER A 414 2.80 13.52 -25.32
N ALA A 415 3.61 14.41 -24.75
CA ALA A 415 3.83 15.74 -25.29
C ALA A 415 4.63 15.61 -26.60
N ALA A 416 4.13 14.79 -27.54
CA ALA A 416 4.61 14.62 -28.89
C ALA A 416 3.54 15.18 -29.84
N SER A 417 3.48 16.51 -29.90
CA SER A 417 3.35 17.28 -31.15
C SER A 417 3.30 18.79 -30.86
N LEU A 418 4.36 19.34 -30.27
CA LEU A 418 4.75 20.72 -30.61
C LEU A 418 5.51 20.68 -31.94
N GLY A 419 4.75 20.46 -33.02
CA GLY A 419 5.20 20.66 -34.38
C GLY A 419 4.96 22.12 -34.79
N ALA A 420 5.94 22.98 -34.57
CA ALA A 420 6.13 24.20 -35.34
C ALA A 420 7.63 24.50 -35.36
N GLY A 421 8.23 24.40 -36.54
CA GLY A 421 9.67 24.27 -36.71
C GLY A 421 10.49 25.46 -36.24
N ARG A 422 11.69 25.16 -35.71
CA ARG A 422 12.98 25.81 -36.05
C ARG A 422 14.10 25.22 -35.18
N ARG A 423 15.19 24.87 -35.87
CA ARG A 423 16.60 24.67 -35.43
C ARG A 423 16.85 23.81 -34.18
N ARG A 424 17.48 22.65 -34.40
CA ARG A 424 18.17 21.85 -33.38
C ARG A 424 19.17 22.73 -32.61
N PRO A 425 19.12 22.79 -31.27
CA PRO A 425 20.31 23.01 -30.47
C PRO A 425 21.00 21.66 -30.21
N SER A 426 22.32 21.72 -30.16
CA SER A 426 23.24 20.62 -29.87
C SER A 426 23.00 20.00 -28.49
N SER A 427 23.27 18.70 -28.39
CA SER A 427 23.39 17.93 -27.16
C SER A 427 24.51 18.50 -26.26
N SER A 428 24.18 19.51 -25.47
CA SER A 428 25.04 20.03 -24.41
C SER A 428 24.18 20.61 -23.28
N SER A 429 24.59 20.35 -22.03
CA SER A 429 24.13 20.95 -20.77
C SER A 429 22.89 20.37 -20.05
N LEU A 430 23.06 19.17 -19.47
CA LEU A 430 22.65 18.96 -18.07
C LEU A 430 23.78 19.40 -17.11
N ALA A 431 25.05 19.23 -17.53
CA ALA A 431 26.26 19.65 -16.81
C ALA A 431 26.30 21.12 -16.38
N ASP A 432 25.76 22.03 -17.19
CA ASP A 432 25.80 23.48 -16.94
C ASP A 432 24.64 23.97 -16.04
N ARG A 433 23.74 23.06 -15.64
CA ARG A 433 22.52 23.37 -14.87
C ARG A 433 22.67 23.05 -13.37
N SER A 434 23.57 22.15 -12.99
CA SER A 434 23.80 21.80 -11.57
C SER A 434 24.53 22.90 -10.78
N ALA A 435 25.23 23.83 -11.45
CA ALA A 435 25.98 24.90 -10.79
C ALA A 435 25.11 26.09 -10.32
N ARG A 436 23.81 26.16 -10.65
CA ARG A 436 22.94 27.31 -10.33
C ARG A 436 21.94 27.08 -9.18
N TRP A 437 22.06 25.97 -8.45
CA TRP A 437 21.18 25.62 -7.33
C TRP A 437 21.66 26.17 -5.96
N ALA A 438 22.76 26.94 -5.93
CA ALA A 438 23.43 27.38 -4.69
C ALA A 438 23.40 28.92 -4.45
N HIS A 439 22.48 29.65 -5.07
CA HIS A 439 22.28 31.09 -4.80
C HIS A 439 20.83 31.43 -4.52
#